data_AF-A0A938IY71-F1
#
_entry.id   AF-A0A938IY71-F1
#
_cell.length_a   1.000
_cell.length_b   1.000
_cell.length_c   1.000
_cell.angle_alpha   90.00
_cell.angle_beta   90.00
_cell.angle_gamma   90.00
#
_symmetry.space_group_name_H-M   'P 1'
#
loop_
_entity.id
_entity.type
_entity.pdbx_description
1 polymer ?
#
loop_
_entity_poly.entity_id
_entity_poly.type
_entity_poly.pdbx_seq_one_letter_code
_entity_poly.pdbx_strand_id
1 'polypeptide(L)'
;MPYGCGPVRFNPRGEWNSETAYGAYDVVTRNGSSYWAKLTPDVGNDPEVNSPDQWQLLARKGEQGTQGDPGAPGATWHNGSGSPSGEVGTDGDYYLDTDSDDIYQKSSGSWSQIGNIRGQQGEQGDAGADGATWHSGSGSPGGELGNDGDRYLDTDS
;
A
#
# COMPACT_ATOMS: atom_id res chain seq x y z
N MET A 1 72.52 -24.56 -11.20
CA MET A 1 71.73 -23.59 -10.40
C MET A 1 70.45 -24.29 -9.99
N PRO A 2 70.16 -24.52 -8.70
CA PRO A 2 68.96 -25.26 -8.33
C PRO A 2 67.76 -24.30 -8.33
N TYR A 3 66.81 -24.55 -9.23
CA TYR A 3 65.51 -23.90 -9.22
C TYR A 3 64.70 -24.49 -8.06
N GLY A 4 64.54 -23.74 -6.97
CA GLY A 4 63.74 -24.15 -5.83
C GLY A 4 62.25 -24.02 -6.15
N CYS A 5 61.52 -25.14 -6.25
CA CYS A 5 60.06 -25.16 -6.20
C CYS A 5 59.60 -25.12 -4.72
N GLY A 6 59.70 -23.96 -4.10
CA GLY A 6 58.97 -23.69 -2.85
C GLY A 6 57.46 -23.53 -3.13
N PRO A 7 56.58 -23.66 -2.11
CA PRO A 7 55.14 -23.50 -2.32
C PRO A 7 54.85 -22.08 -2.84
N VAL A 8 54.13 -21.99 -3.96
CA VAL A 8 53.55 -20.72 -4.44
C VAL A 8 52.51 -20.30 -3.41
N ARG A 9 52.66 -19.08 -2.90
CA ARG A 9 51.81 -18.52 -1.85
C ARG A 9 51.23 -17.21 -2.34
N PHE A 10 49.90 -17.12 -2.31
CA PHE A 10 49.19 -15.86 -2.48
C PHE A 10 49.36 -15.02 -1.21
N ASN A 11 49.54 -13.71 -1.37
CA ASN A 11 49.69 -12.78 -0.26
C ASN A 11 48.51 -11.80 -0.24
N PRO A 12 47.43 -12.07 0.52
CA PRO A 12 46.27 -11.17 0.56
C PRO A 12 46.64 -9.80 1.13
N ARG A 13 46.28 -8.73 0.41
CA ARG A 13 46.55 -7.33 0.79
C ARG A 13 45.27 -6.50 1.03
N GLY A 14 44.09 -7.07 0.78
CA GLY A 14 42.81 -6.38 0.96
C GLY A 14 42.45 -5.49 -0.23
N GLU A 15 41.77 -4.37 0.03
CA GLU A 15 41.34 -3.46 -1.04
C GLU A 15 42.53 -2.77 -1.72
N TRP A 16 42.47 -2.65 -3.05
CA TRP A 16 43.51 -1.97 -3.82
C TRP A 16 43.56 -0.47 -3.47
N ASN A 17 44.77 0.05 -3.33
CA ASN A 17 45.04 1.46 -3.05
C ASN A 17 46.12 1.98 -4.02
N SER A 18 45.88 3.11 -4.67
CA SER A 18 46.76 3.68 -5.70
C SER A 18 48.13 4.14 -5.18
N GLU A 19 48.25 4.41 -3.89
CA GLU A 19 49.48 4.90 -3.26
C GLU A 19 50.34 3.74 -2.70
N THR A 20 49.79 2.53 -2.68
CA THR A 20 50.45 1.36 -2.09
C THR A 20 51.27 0.62 -3.13
N ALA A 21 52.53 0.33 -2.79
CA ALA A 21 53.36 -0.58 -3.55
C ALA A 21 52.95 -2.04 -3.27
N TYR A 22 52.72 -2.81 -4.34
CA TYR A 22 52.38 -4.23 -4.29
C TYR A 22 53.52 -5.08 -4.83
N GLY A 23 53.65 -6.31 -4.32
CA GLY A 23 54.61 -7.30 -4.79
C GLY A 23 53.98 -8.34 -5.71
N ALA A 24 54.80 -9.05 -6.48
CA ALA A 24 54.37 -10.27 -7.14
C ALA A 24 53.67 -11.22 -6.13
N TYR A 25 52.59 -11.84 -6.59
CA TYR A 25 51.71 -12.73 -5.83
C TYR A 25 50.80 -12.07 -4.77
N ASP A 26 50.83 -10.74 -4.64
CA ASP A 26 49.85 -10.01 -3.83
C ASP A 26 48.45 -10.18 -4.41
N VAL A 27 47.44 -10.35 -3.55
CA VAL A 27 46.03 -10.44 -3.94
C VAL A 27 45.29 -9.23 -3.40
N VAL A 28 44.60 -8.51 -4.30
CA VAL A 28 43.80 -7.33 -3.96
C VAL A 28 42.35 -7.48 -4.39
N THR A 29 41.45 -6.80 -3.69
CA THR A 29 40.05 -6.63 -4.12
C THR A 29 39.84 -5.24 -4.73
N ARG A 30 39.13 -5.17 -5.85
CA ARG A 30 38.74 -3.92 -6.50
C ARG A 30 37.38 -4.09 -7.19
N ASN A 31 36.46 -3.15 -6.96
CA ASN A 31 35.10 -3.17 -7.54
C ASN A 31 34.37 -4.51 -7.35
N GLY A 32 34.60 -5.16 -6.20
CA GLY A 32 34.03 -6.46 -5.84
C GLY A 32 34.66 -7.68 -6.53
N SER A 33 35.66 -7.49 -7.40
CA SER A 33 36.46 -8.57 -7.98
C SER A 33 37.80 -8.71 -7.24
N SER A 34 38.40 -9.90 -7.29
CA SER A 34 39.73 -10.18 -6.74
C SER A 34 40.73 -10.37 -7.87
N TYR A 35 41.93 -9.81 -7.69
CA TYR A 35 43.03 -9.86 -8.65
C TYR A 35 44.31 -10.30 -7.92
N TRP A 36 45.20 -11.01 -8.61
CA TRP A 36 46.53 -11.30 -8.12
C TRP A 36 47.60 -10.66 -9.00
N ALA A 37 48.66 -10.16 -8.40
CA ALA A 37 49.78 -9.52 -9.09
C ALA A 37 50.69 -10.58 -9.71
N LYS A 38 50.83 -10.58 -11.04
CA LYS A 38 51.70 -11.53 -11.75
C LYS A 38 53.18 -11.20 -11.63
N LEU A 39 53.46 -9.91 -11.52
CA LEU A 39 54.78 -9.30 -11.36
C LEU A 39 54.68 -8.27 -10.24
N THR A 40 55.78 -7.63 -9.87
CA THR A 40 55.75 -6.42 -9.03
C THR A 40 55.11 -5.27 -9.83
N PRO A 41 53.88 -4.84 -9.51
CA PRO A 41 53.21 -3.77 -10.25
C PRO A 41 53.81 -2.41 -9.89
N ASP A 42 53.76 -1.45 -10.83
CA ASP A 42 54.14 -0.08 -10.51
C ASP A 42 53.10 0.56 -9.57
N VAL A 43 53.55 1.48 -8.72
CA VAL A 43 52.66 2.21 -7.81
C VAL A 43 51.61 2.97 -8.63
N GLY A 44 50.34 2.83 -8.25
CA GLY A 44 49.21 3.43 -8.95
C GLY A 44 48.64 2.60 -10.10
N ASN A 45 49.25 1.47 -10.47
CA ASN A 45 48.69 0.62 -11.52
C ASN A 45 47.44 -0.13 -11.04
N ASP A 46 46.35 0.26 -11.67
CA ASP A 46 44.99 -0.22 -11.46
C ASP A 46 44.82 -1.68 -11.93
N PRO A 47 44.38 -2.62 -11.07
CA PRO A 47 44.17 -4.02 -11.43
C PRO A 47 43.00 -4.27 -12.39
N GLU A 48 42.02 -3.38 -12.44
CA GLU A 48 40.89 -3.51 -13.36
C GLU A 48 41.26 -3.05 -14.78
N VAL A 49 42.03 -1.96 -14.89
CA VAL A 49 42.46 -1.40 -16.19
C VAL A 49 43.67 -2.13 -16.76
N ASN A 50 44.65 -2.51 -15.93
CA ASN A 50 45.90 -3.14 -16.37
C ASN A 50 45.85 -4.67 -16.28
N SER A 51 44.66 -5.24 -16.46
CA SER A 51 44.44 -6.66 -16.65
C SER A 51 44.47 -6.99 -18.15
N PRO A 52 45.27 -7.98 -18.62
CA PRO A 52 46.02 -8.93 -17.82
C PRO A 52 47.49 -8.55 -17.58
N ASP A 53 48.06 -7.42 -17.99
CA ASP A 53 49.54 -7.30 -18.07
C ASP A 53 50.30 -7.45 -16.74
N GLN A 54 49.91 -6.73 -15.69
CA GLN A 54 50.53 -6.82 -14.36
C GLN A 54 49.62 -7.51 -13.33
N TRP A 55 48.31 -7.43 -13.55
CA TRP A 55 47.30 -8.01 -12.68
C TRP A 55 46.53 -9.09 -13.42
N GLN A 56 46.17 -10.16 -12.71
CA GLN A 56 45.36 -11.25 -13.25
C GLN A 56 44.11 -11.39 -12.40
N LEU A 57 42.95 -11.37 -13.06
CA LEU A 57 41.67 -11.62 -12.42
C LEU A 57 41.66 -13.04 -11.80
N LEU A 58 41.40 -13.09 -10.51
CA LEU A 58 41.30 -14.32 -9.71
C LEU A 58 39.83 -14.73 -9.52
N ALA A 59 38.97 -13.77 -9.18
CA ALA A 59 37.54 -13.99 -9.02
C ALA A 59 36.77 -12.76 -9.47
N ARG A 60 35.75 -12.94 -10.29
CA ARG A 60 34.84 -11.86 -10.70
C ARG A 60 33.78 -11.64 -9.62
N LYS A 61 33.39 -10.39 -9.41
CA LYS A 61 32.15 -10.07 -8.69
C LYS A 61 30.99 -10.83 -9.34
N GLY A 62 30.08 -11.35 -8.53
CA GLY A 62 28.82 -11.92 -9.02
C GLY A 62 27.97 -10.86 -9.72
N GLU A 63 27.19 -11.31 -10.70
CA GLU A 63 26.14 -10.48 -11.29
C GLU A 63 25.11 -10.11 -10.22
N GLN A 64 24.50 -8.93 -10.37
CA GLN A 64 23.35 -8.60 -9.54
C GLN A 64 22.24 -9.63 -9.79
N GLY A 65 21.60 -10.10 -8.72
CA GLY A 65 20.44 -10.96 -8.86
C GLY A 65 19.31 -10.29 -9.64
N THR A 66 18.44 -11.09 -10.26
CA THR A 66 17.23 -10.57 -10.91
C THR A 66 16.37 -9.82 -9.90
N GLN A 67 15.71 -8.76 -10.35
CA GLN A 67 14.69 -8.10 -9.54
C GLN A 67 13.58 -9.11 -9.20
N GLY A 68 13.01 -9.02 -8.00
CA GLY A 68 11.83 -9.81 -7.64
C GLY A 68 10.61 -9.43 -8.49
N ASP A 69 9.65 -10.34 -8.59
CA ASP A 69 8.38 -10.10 -9.25
C ASP A 69 7.59 -9.00 -8.52
N PRO A 70 6.77 -8.20 -9.24
CA PRO A 70 5.81 -7.30 -8.61
C PRO A 70 4.88 -8.04 -7.65
N GLY A 71 4.45 -7.38 -6.58
CA GLY A 71 3.40 -7.91 -5.71
C GLY A 71 2.06 -8.11 -6.44
N ALA A 72 1.21 -8.99 -5.92
CA ALA A 72 -0.14 -9.16 -6.44
C ALA A 72 -0.95 -7.84 -6.31
N PRO A 73 -1.88 -7.56 -7.24
CA PRO A 73 -2.82 -6.44 -7.11
C PRO A 73 -3.62 -6.53 -5.80
N GLY A 74 -3.97 -5.38 -5.22
CA GLY A 74 -4.89 -5.31 -4.08
C GLY A 74 -6.35 -5.55 -4.49
N ALA A 75 -7.25 -5.58 -3.51
CA ALA A 75 -8.68 -5.71 -3.75
C ALA A 75 -9.25 -4.50 -4.53
N THR A 76 -10.13 -4.77 -5.48
CA THR A 76 -10.89 -3.73 -6.20
C THR A 76 -12.26 -3.52 -5.56
N TRP A 77 -12.71 -2.28 -5.46
CA TRP A 77 -14.08 -1.93 -5.08
C TRP A 77 -14.93 -1.66 -6.32
N HIS A 78 -16.05 -2.36 -6.40
CA HIS A 78 -17.08 -2.21 -7.44
C HIS A 78 -18.36 -1.64 -6.82
N ASN A 79 -19.26 -1.11 -7.65
CA ASN A 79 -20.58 -0.68 -7.20
C ASN A 79 -21.63 -0.80 -8.31
N GLY A 80 -22.90 -0.87 -7.92
CA GLY A 80 -24.04 -0.86 -8.84
C GLY A 80 -25.36 -1.10 -8.11
N SER A 81 -26.45 -1.08 -8.86
CA SER A 81 -27.80 -1.31 -8.33
C SER A 81 -28.07 -2.81 -8.27
N GLY A 82 -28.49 -3.28 -7.09
CA GLY A 82 -28.80 -4.68 -6.80
C GLY A 82 -27.56 -5.53 -6.51
N SER A 83 -27.81 -6.81 -6.19
CA SER A 83 -26.74 -7.76 -5.87
C SER A 83 -25.79 -7.97 -7.06
N PRO A 84 -24.47 -8.11 -6.81
CA PRO A 84 -23.49 -8.25 -7.87
C PRO A 84 -23.63 -9.55 -8.67
N SER A 85 -23.41 -9.46 -9.99
CA SER A 85 -23.23 -10.64 -10.84
C SER A 85 -21.93 -11.37 -10.49
N GLY A 86 -21.95 -12.71 -10.56
CA GLY A 86 -20.76 -13.55 -10.40
C GLY A 86 -19.67 -13.30 -11.46
N GLU A 87 -20.01 -12.66 -12.57
CA GLU A 87 -19.05 -12.27 -13.63
C GLU A 87 -18.23 -11.03 -13.27
N VAL A 88 -18.67 -10.22 -12.30
CA VAL A 88 -17.98 -9.00 -11.87
C VAL A 88 -16.86 -9.34 -10.88
N GLY A 89 -15.68 -8.77 -11.12
CA GLY A 89 -14.54 -8.81 -10.20
C GLY A 89 -13.86 -10.18 -10.07
N THR A 90 -12.81 -10.22 -9.26
CA THR A 90 -12.07 -11.43 -8.89
C THR A 90 -12.16 -11.70 -7.40
N ASP A 91 -11.79 -12.90 -6.96
CA ASP A 91 -11.75 -13.24 -5.54
C ASP A 91 -10.88 -12.23 -4.77
N GLY A 92 -11.39 -11.77 -3.63
CA GLY A 92 -10.81 -10.70 -2.83
C GLY A 92 -11.39 -9.31 -3.08
N ASP A 93 -12.17 -9.12 -4.16
CA ASP A 93 -12.84 -7.85 -4.46
C ASP A 93 -14.03 -7.58 -3.52
N TYR A 94 -14.41 -6.30 -3.45
CA TYR A 94 -15.57 -5.80 -2.73
C TYR A 94 -16.58 -5.16 -3.68
N TYR A 95 -17.86 -5.17 -3.30
CA TYR A 95 -18.93 -4.56 -4.06
C TYR A 95 -19.91 -3.83 -3.14
N LEU A 96 -20.35 -2.63 -3.53
CA LEU A 96 -21.42 -1.88 -2.89
C LEU A 96 -22.69 -1.93 -3.75
N ASP A 97 -23.75 -2.54 -3.21
CA ASP A 97 -25.10 -2.42 -3.76
C ASP A 97 -25.69 -1.07 -3.37
N THR A 98 -25.92 -0.20 -4.36
CA THR A 98 -26.40 1.17 -4.14
C THR A 98 -27.91 1.26 -3.86
N ASP A 99 -28.67 0.19 -4.04
CA ASP A 99 -30.11 0.18 -3.73
C ASP A 99 -30.36 -0.13 -2.26
N SER A 100 -29.66 -1.15 -1.76
CA SER A 100 -29.78 -1.60 -0.37
C SER A 100 -28.71 -1.03 0.56
N ASP A 101 -27.62 -0.47 0.01
CA ASP A 101 -26.40 -0.09 0.73
C ASP A 101 -25.65 -1.28 1.36
N ASP A 102 -25.82 -2.48 0.78
CA ASP A 102 -25.13 -3.69 1.20
C ASP A 102 -23.70 -3.78 0.65
N ILE A 103 -22.77 -4.26 1.47
CA ILE A 103 -21.39 -4.59 1.07
C ILE A 103 -21.28 -6.10 0.87
N TYR A 104 -20.68 -6.49 -0.26
CA TYR A 104 -20.34 -7.87 -0.58
C TYR A 104 -18.83 -8.05 -0.73
N GLN A 105 -18.34 -9.26 -0.44
CA GLN A 105 -16.98 -9.70 -0.74
C GLN A 105 -17.01 -10.94 -1.64
N LYS A 106 -16.13 -10.98 -2.65
CA LYS A 106 -16.03 -12.14 -3.54
C LYS A 106 -15.03 -13.16 -3.01
N SER A 107 -15.45 -14.42 -2.93
CA SER A 107 -14.59 -15.55 -2.59
C SER A 107 -15.04 -16.80 -3.34
N SER A 108 -14.10 -17.57 -3.88
CA SER A 108 -14.36 -18.81 -4.62
C SER A 108 -15.38 -18.59 -5.77
N GLY A 109 -15.24 -17.47 -6.48
CA GLY A 109 -16.09 -17.08 -7.60
C GLY A 109 -17.48 -16.55 -7.23
N SER A 110 -17.82 -16.46 -5.94
CA SER A 110 -19.16 -16.06 -5.46
C SER A 110 -19.11 -14.84 -4.55
N TRP A 111 -20.11 -13.98 -4.68
CA TRP A 111 -20.29 -12.83 -3.80
C TRP A 111 -21.07 -13.23 -2.54
N SER A 112 -20.55 -12.86 -1.38
CA SER A 112 -21.23 -13.00 -0.09
C SER A 112 -21.42 -11.63 0.54
N GLN A 113 -22.63 -11.31 1.00
CA GLN A 113 -22.89 -10.09 1.76
C GLN A 113 -22.14 -10.15 3.09
N ILE A 114 -21.36 -9.10 3.39
CA ILE A 114 -20.56 -8.97 4.61
C ILE A 114 -21.02 -7.84 5.52
N GLY A 115 -21.93 -6.98 5.05
CA GLY A 115 -22.48 -5.90 5.86
C GLY A 115 -23.41 -4.98 5.09
N ASN A 116 -23.81 -3.89 5.74
CA ASN A 116 -24.59 -2.78 5.19
C ASN A 116 -24.01 -1.46 5.75
N ILE A 117 -23.95 -0.41 4.92
CA ILE A 117 -23.38 0.89 5.34
C ILE A 117 -24.40 1.85 5.94
N ARG A 118 -25.71 1.55 5.85
CA ARG A 118 -26.72 2.28 6.62
C ARG A 118 -26.57 1.93 8.10
N GLY A 119 -26.52 2.97 8.93
CA GLY A 119 -26.68 2.83 10.37
C GLY A 119 -28.13 2.48 10.74
N GLN A 120 -28.39 2.37 12.05
CA GLN A 120 -29.77 2.28 12.52
C GLN A 120 -30.58 3.48 12.04
N GLN A 121 -31.84 3.25 11.64
CA GLN A 121 -32.76 4.34 11.36
C GLN A 121 -32.88 5.25 12.60
N GLY A 122 -32.86 6.56 12.40
CA GLY A 122 -33.07 7.51 13.49
C GLY A 122 -34.45 7.36 14.12
N GLU A 123 -34.59 7.80 15.37
CA GLU A 123 -35.89 7.84 16.05
C GLU A 123 -36.89 8.66 15.22
N GLN A 124 -38.14 8.20 15.18
CA GLN A 124 -39.21 8.98 14.60
C GLN A 124 -39.33 10.31 15.35
N GLY A 125 -39.44 11.43 14.62
CA GLY A 125 -39.68 12.72 15.25
C GLY A 125 -41.02 12.76 15.99
N ASP A 126 -41.10 13.60 17.02
CA ASP A 126 -42.34 13.82 17.76
C ASP A 126 -43.49 14.23 16.83
N ALA A 127 -44.71 13.83 17.18
CA ALA A 127 -45.90 14.31 16.49
C ALA A 127 -45.98 15.85 16.58
N GLY A 128 -46.41 16.49 15.49
CA GLY A 128 -46.66 17.93 15.52
C GLY A 128 -47.76 18.28 16.52
N ALA A 129 -47.70 19.47 17.13
CA ALA A 129 -48.77 19.97 17.98
C ALA A 129 -50.08 20.13 17.19
N ASP A 130 -51.21 19.92 17.86
CA ASP A 130 -52.53 20.20 17.30
C ASP A 130 -52.62 21.67 16.85
N GLY A 131 -53.22 21.92 15.69
CA GLY A 131 -53.39 23.26 15.16
C GLY A 131 -54.46 24.05 15.91
N ALA A 132 -54.33 25.38 15.95
CA ALA A 132 -55.36 26.27 16.48
C ALA A 132 -56.70 26.03 15.77
N THR A 133 -57.74 25.76 16.55
CA THR A 133 -59.12 25.58 16.08
C THR A 133 -59.90 26.88 16.16
N TRP A 134 -60.88 27.04 15.26
CA TRP A 134 -61.82 28.15 15.26
C TRP A 134 -63.13 27.70 15.89
N HIS A 135 -63.55 28.41 16.93
CA HIS A 135 -64.84 28.26 17.60
C HIS A 135 -65.75 29.44 17.27
N SER A 136 -67.06 29.23 17.30
CA SER A 136 -68.04 30.32 17.19
C SER A 136 -69.25 30.07 18.07
N GLY A 137 -69.90 31.16 18.52
CA GLY A 137 -71.08 31.09 19.38
C GLY A 137 -71.63 32.47 19.75
N SER A 138 -72.75 32.45 20.48
CA SER A 138 -73.43 33.64 21.00
C SER A 138 -72.83 34.02 22.36
N GLY A 139 -72.30 35.23 22.46
CA GLY A 139 -71.67 35.76 23.67
C GLY A 139 -70.23 35.26 23.89
N SER A 140 -69.68 35.56 25.08
CA SER A 140 -68.28 35.21 25.40
C SER A 140 -68.05 33.69 25.48
N PRO A 141 -66.88 33.19 25.04
CA PRO A 141 -66.55 31.76 25.12
C PRO A 141 -66.59 31.27 26.58
N GLY A 142 -67.10 30.07 26.79
CA GLY A 142 -67.05 29.39 28.09
C GLY A 142 -65.59 29.06 28.46
N GLY A 143 -65.27 29.07 29.76
CA GLY A 143 -63.89 28.86 30.24
C GLY A 143 -63.28 27.47 29.95
N GLU A 144 -64.08 26.53 29.45
CA GLU A 144 -63.66 25.17 29.03
C GLU A 144 -63.63 25.01 27.50
N LEU A 145 -63.94 26.07 26.72
CA LEU A 145 -64.00 25.99 25.27
C LEU A 145 -62.63 26.28 24.64
N GLY A 146 -62.02 25.24 24.07
CA GLY A 146 -60.79 25.33 23.27
C GLY A 146 -59.50 25.26 24.07
N ASN A 147 -58.38 25.18 23.34
CA ASN A 147 -57.02 25.26 23.87
C ASN A 147 -56.44 26.67 23.69
N ASP A 148 -55.37 27.00 24.44
CA ASP A 148 -54.65 28.26 24.27
C ASP A 148 -54.13 28.39 22.82
N GLY A 149 -54.43 29.52 22.18
CA GLY A 149 -54.17 29.76 20.75
C GLY A 149 -55.36 29.53 19.82
N ASP A 150 -56.47 28.95 20.30
CA ASP A 150 -57.72 28.88 19.53
C ASP A 150 -58.32 30.28 19.30
N ARG A 151 -59.07 30.42 18.21
CA ARG A 151 -59.79 31.66 17.89
C ARG A 151 -61.27 31.49 18.15
N TYR A 152 -61.91 32.52 18.71
CA TYR A 152 -63.35 32.55 18.93
C TYR A 152 -64.00 33.69 18.14
N LEU A 153 -65.09 33.37 17.44
CA LEU A 153 -65.95 34.34 16.76
C LEU A 153 -67.28 34.46 17.52
N ASP A 154 -67.54 35.62 18.12
CA ASP A 154 -68.86 35.96 18.65
C ASP A 154 -69.79 36.31 17.49
N THR A 155 -70.92 35.61 17.41
CA THR A 155 -71.90 35.75 16.33
C THR A 155 -73.04 36.70 16.65
N ASP A 156 -73.06 37.31 17.84
CA ASP A 156 -74.13 38.23 18.27
C ASP A 156 -73.91 39.69 17.84
N SER A 157 -72.99 39.93 16.90
CA SER A 157 -72.69 41.24 16.31
C SER A 157 -73.78 41.76 15.38
#